data_AF-A0A7K0YHE5-F1
#
_entry.id   AF-A0A7K0YHE5-F1
#
_cell.length_a   1.000
_cell.length_b   1.000
_cell.length_c   1.000
_cell.angle_alpha   90.00
_cell.angle_beta   90.00
_cell.angle_gamma   90.00
#
_symmetry.space_group_name_H-M   'P 1'
#
loop_
_entity.id
_entity.type
_entity.pdbx_description
1 polymer ?
#
loop_
_entity_poly.entity_id
_entity_poly.type
_entity_poly.pdbx_seq_one_letter_code
_entity_poly.pdbx_strand_id
1 'polypeptide(L)'
;MRVMPLALGWVATRVWVLLSGFGLIFYPESEFLFSDVRLYDWWAGNIADSFFPINDPMWQYPPLAAVVFLAGYLLAGNTVGFVFLATVADLAIFLLLAQTGREQENSTPAFIWTLAPLIMGPIILGRFDVFVTLAAVAALLCVGQARKFGIAIAIGALLKVWPVLLLLATPKGSALKVITWFAGTFAAGSLLLSLWWSESFSFIGGQRSRGLQIESVGALPYQLWNAGPGNVSSAFQFGAIEVVASGTAIVSLVITLVGVALLGTLFFWRVTGRLDSANPADIAFLAVLISIVTSRVLSPQYMVWVFGLLAVSAFKPQQNFKKISILICISAGIGQVIYPWWYLSLQQGGVHAVAAHAIRILTLLWATAIAWNNLREVSQKNPSQIAVHPTS
;
A
#
# COMPACT_ATOMS: atom_id res chain seq x y z
N MET A 1 14.95 -15.99 -21.02
CA MET A 1 14.91 -16.11 -19.53
C MET A 1 14.18 -17.38 -19.13
N ARG A 2 14.66 -18.11 -18.12
CA ARG A 2 13.98 -19.34 -17.65
C ARG A 2 12.87 -18.96 -16.67
N VAL A 3 11.61 -19.02 -17.10
CA VAL A 3 10.42 -18.76 -16.25
C VAL A 3 10.24 -19.83 -15.18
N MET A 4 10.67 -21.06 -15.48
CA MET A 4 10.47 -22.22 -14.61
C MET A 4 11.12 -22.08 -13.21
N PRO A 5 12.39 -21.64 -13.07
CA PRO A 5 12.96 -21.31 -11.76
C PRO A 5 12.17 -20.26 -10.96
N LEU A 6 11.63 -19.23 -11.61
CA LEU A 6 10.86 -18.19 -10.93
C LEU A 6 9.49 -18.70 -10.47
N ALA A 7 8.83 -19.50 -11.29
CA ALA A 7 7.58 -20.15 -10.92
C ALA A 7 7.78 -21.09 -9.72
N LEU A 8 8.85 -21.89 -9.72
CA LEU A 8 9.20 -22.76 -8.59
C LEU A 8 9.51 -21.94 -7.33
N GLY A 9 10.25 -20.83 -7.46
CA GLY A 9 10.51 -19.92 -6.34
C GLY A 9 9.24 -19.27 -5.80
N TRP A 10 8.32 -18.86 -6.68
CA TRP A 10 7.02 -18.34 -6.29
C TRP A 10 6.23 -19.40 -5.51
N VAL A 11 6.12 -20.62 -6.05
CA VAL A 11 5.42 -21.72 -5.36
C VAL A 11 6.04 -21.98 -3.99
N ALA A 12 7.37 -22.13 -3.90
CA ALA A 12 8.07 -22.41 -2.64
C ALA A 12 7.82 -21.34 -1.58
N THR A 13 7.92 -20.06 -1.97
CA THR A 13 7.67 -18.94 -1.05
C THR A 13 6.22 -18.89 -0.59
N ARG A 14 5.24 -19.15 -1.47
CA ARG A 14 3.81 -19.10 -1.12
C ARG A 14 3.39 -20.29 -0.28
N VAL A 15 3.95 -21.48 -0.54
CA VAL A 15 3.78 -22.65 0.33
C VAL A 15 4.29 -22.33 1.74
N TRP A 16 5.48 -21.73 1.87
CA TRP A 16 5.98 -21.29 3.18
C TRP A 16 5.05 -20.27 3.87
N VAL A 17 4.50 -19.30 3.12
CA VAL A 17 3.53 -18.34 3.66
C VAL A 17 2.27 -19.04 4.17
N LEU A 18 1.68 -19.94 3.36
CA LEU A 18 0.46 -20.66 3.72
C LEU A 18 0.69 -21.56 4.94
N LEU A 19 1.77 -22.34 4.95
CA LEU A 19 2.12 -23.19 6.08
C LEU A 19 2.33 -22.37 7.37
N SER A 20 3.00 -21.21 7.28
CA SER A 20 3.22 -20.32 8.43
C SER A 20 1.91 -19.68 8.91
N GLY A 21 1.09 -19.15 7.99
CA GLY A 21 -0.14 -18.44 8.32
C GLY A 21 -1.25 -19.33 8.87
N PHE A 22 -1.32 -20.59 8.43
CA PHE A 22 -2.22 -21.60 9.01
C PHE A 22 -1.64 -22.34 10.23
N GLY A 23 -0.43 -21.98 10.69
CA GLY A 23 0.19 -22.58 11.87
C GLY A 23 0.62 -24.05 11.67
N LEU A 24 0.84 -24.49 10.43
CA LEU A 24 1.29 -25.84 10.10
C LEU A 24 2.82 -26.02 10.25
N ILE A 25 3.56 -24.92 10.22
CA ILE A 25 4.99 -24.87 10.57
C ILE A 25 5.22 -23.78 11.61
N PHE A 26 6.31 -23.90 12.37
CA PHE A 26 6.67 -22.91 13.36
C PHE A 26 6.95 -21.55 12.70
N TYR A 27 6.20 -20.54 13.17
CA TYR A 27 6.45 -19.14 12.91
C TYR A 27 6.13 -18.37 14.20
N PRO A 28 7.02 -17.52 14.74
CA PRO A 28 6.73 -16.83 15.99
C PRO A 28 5.49 -15.95 15.85
N GLU A 29 4.57 -16.03 16.81
CA GLU A 29 3.33 -15.24 16.84
C GLU A 29 2.45 -15.45 15.58
N SER A 30 2.43 -16.68 15.04
CA SER A 30 1.71 -17.07 13.82
C SER A 30 0.19 -16.78 13.85
N GLU A 31 -0.43 -16.83 15.02
CA GLU A 31 -1.85 -16.61 15.27
C GLU A 31 -2.34 -15.20 14.88
N PHE A 32 -1.40 -14.24 14.78
CA PHE A 32 -1.65 -12.86 14.37
C PHE A 32 -1.50 -12.64 12.86
N LEU A 33 -0.88 -13.56 12.12
CA LEU A 33 -0.66 -13.38 10.68
C LEU A 33 -1.99 -13.26 9.92
N PHE A 34 -2.97 -14.10 10.25
CA PHE A 34 -4.29 -14.14 9.64
C PHE A 34 -5.41 -13.64 10.58
N SER A 35 -5.09 -12.90 11.64
CA SER A 35 -6.10 -12.39 12.58
C SER A 35 -7.11 -11.45 11.92
N ASP A 36 -6.64 -10.59 11.01
CA ASP A 36 -7.50 -9.69 10.23
C ASP A 36 -8.47 -10.47 9.35
N VAL A 37 -8.07 -11.63 8.84
CA VAL A 37 -8.92 -12.45 7.98
C VAL A 37 -10.14 -12.95 8.74
N ARG A 38 -10.00 -13.23 10.05
CA ARG A 38 -11.15 -13.59 10.90
C ARG A 38 -12.14 -12.43 11.02
N LEU A 39 -11.65 -11.19 11.09
CA LEU A 39 -12.50 -10.00 11.10
C LEU A 39 -13.20 -9.79 9.74
N TYR A 40 -12.49 -10.03 8.64
CA TYR A 40 -13.07 -9.97 7.29
C TYR A 40 -14.18 -11.00 7.09
N ASP A 41 -13.97 -12.23 7.56
CA ASP A 41 -14.95 -13.31 7.55
C ASP A 41 -16.18 -12.97 8.42
N TRP A 42 -15.96 -12.38 9.60
CA TRP A 42 -17.04 -11.89 10.46
C TRP A 42 -17.86 -10.78 9.80
N TRP A 43 -17.21 -9.78 9.19
CA TRP A 43 -17.92 -8.76 8.41
C TRP A 43 -18.70 -9.37 7.25
N ALA A 44 -18.11 -10.33 6.54
CA ALA A 44 -18.74 -11.00 5.42
C ALA A 44 -20.01 -11.77 5.84
N GLY A 45 -19.98 -12.46 6.99
CA GLY A 45 -21.17 -13.09 7.56
C GLY A 45 -22.29 -12.09 7.84
N ASN A 46 -21.98 -10.97 8.51
CA ASN A 46 -22.96 -9.90 8.74
C ASN A 46 -23.53 -9.35 7.42
N ILE A 47 -22.67 -9.14 6.43
CA ILE A 47 -23.07 -8.65 5.10
C ILE A 47 -23.97 -9.66 4.39
N ALA A 48 -23.69 -10.96 4.51
CA ALA A 48 -24.54 -12.03 3.96
C ALA A 48 -25.94 -12.01 4.59
N ASP A 49 -26.04 -11.65 5.87
CA ASP A 49 -27.29 -11.44 6.59
C ASP A 49 -27.90 -10.03 6.38
N SER A 50 -27.44 -9.29 5.37
CA SER A 50 -27.89 -7.93 4.99
C SER A 50 -27.53 -6.81 5.99
N PHE A 51 -26.56 -7.03 6.87
CA PHE A 51 -26.03 -6.03 7.79
C PHE A 51 -24.66 -5.52 7.34
N PHE A 52 -24.64 -4.35 6.69
CA PHE A 52 -23.40 -3.66 6.35
C PHE A 52 -22.76 -3.03 7.60
N PRO A 53 -21.43 -3.10 7.80
CA PRO A 53 -20.74 -2.66 9.02
C PRO A 53 -20.57 -1.12 9.10
N ILE A 54 -21.67 -0.37 8.94
CA ILE A 54 -21.70 1.10 8.87
C ILE A 54 -21.17 1.75 10.15
N ASN A 55 -21.48 1.14 11.30
CA ASN A 55 -21.16 1.65 12.64
C ASN A 55 -19.93 0.98 13.27
N ASP A 56 -19.27 0.07 12.55
CA ASP A 56 -18.05 -0.55 13.05
C ASP A 56 -16.86 0.41 12.82
N PRO A 57 -16.23 0.94 13.89
CA PRO A 57 -15.08 1.84 13.73
C PRO A 57 -13.87 1.14 13.08
N MET A 58 -13.83 -0.18 13.01
CA MET A 58 -12.77 -0.95 12.33
C MET A 58 -13.02 -1.07 10.82
N TRP A 59 -14.24 -0.78 10.33
CA TRP A 59 -14.53 -0.74 8.90
C TRP A 59 -13.93 0.51 8.26
N GLN A 60 -12.79 0.34 7.60
CA GLN A 60 -11.98 1.43 7.05
C GLN A 60 -11.84 1.34 5.51
N TYR A 61 -12.70 0.55 4.86
CA TYR A 61 -12.62 0.20 3.45
C TYR A 61 -13.76 0.81 2.63
N PRO A 62 -13.51 1.24 1.38
CA PRO A 62 -14.58 1.54 0.45
C PRO A 62 -15.38 0.30 0.05
N PRO A 63 -16.58 0.48 -0.53
CA PRO A 63 -17.60 -0.56 -0.57
C PRO A 63 -17.23 -1.81 -1.39
N LEU A 64 -16.31 -1.72 -2.35
CA LEU A 64 -15.95 -2.89 -3.16
C LEU A 64 -15.15 -3.93 -2.35
N ALA A 65 -14.56 -3.53 -1.22
CA ALA A 65 -13.94 -4.47 -0.29
C ALA A 65 -14.95 -5.49 0.27
N ALA A 66 -16.19 -5.06 0.52
CA ALA A 66 -17.27 -5.94 0.99
C ALA A 66 -17.55 -7.09 0.02
N VAL A 67 -17.46 -6.83 -1.30
CA VAL A 67 -17.63 -7.87 -2.32
C VAL A 67 -16.53 -8.92 -2.23
N VAL A 68 -15.28 -8.50 -1.99
CA VAL A 68 -14.15 -9.43 -1.83
C VAL A 68 -14.30 -10.27 -0.57
N PHE A 69 -14.69 -9.65 0.56
CA PHE A 69 -14.91 -10.36 1.81
C PHE A 69 -16.05 -11.37 1.68
N LEU A 70 -17.19 -10.95 1.10
CA LEU A 70 -18.33 -11.82 0.85
C LEU A 70 -17.98 -12.97 -0.11
N ALA A 71 -17.25 -12.69 -1.20
CA ALA A 71 -16.80 -13.73 -2.12
C ALA A 71 -15.90 -14.76 -1.42
N GLY A 72 -15.00 -14.32 -0.53
CA GLY A 72 -14.19 -15.22 0.28
C GLY A 72 -15.05 -16.12 1.17
N TYR A 73 -15.94 -15.50 1.95
CA TYR A 73 -16.87 -16.21 2.85
C TYR A 73 -17.73 -17.26 2.13
N LEU A 74 -18.28 -16.92 0.96
CA LEU A 74 -19.13 -17.82 0.16
C LEU A 74 -18.36 -18.98 -0.47
N LEU A 75 -17.05 -18.82 -0.75
CA LEU A 75 -16.21 -19.89 -1.28
C LEU A 75 -15.87 -20.92 -0.21
N ALA A 76 -15.48 -20.45 0.97
CA ALA A 76 -15.24 -21.26 2.15
C ALA A 76 -15.21 -20.35 3.38
N GLY A 77 -15.94 -20.74 4.44
CA GLY A 77 -15.94 -20.00 5.69
C GLY A 77 -14.59 -20.00 6.41
N ASN A 78 -14.48 -19.15 7.43
CA ASN A 78 -13.24 -18.87 8.16
C ASN A 78 -12.18 -18.24 7.24
N THR A 79 -10.91 -18.37 7.64
CA THR A 79 -9.79 -17.74 6.93
C THR A 79 -9.51 -18.31 5.54
N VAL A 80 -10.06 -19.50 5.22
CA VAL A 80 -9.70 -20.27 4.02
C VAL A 80 -10.12 -19.58 2.73
N GLY A 81 -11.40 -19.19 2.60
CA GLY A 81 -11.90 -18.64 1.34
C GLY A 81 -11.26 -17.30 0.96
N PHE A 82 -11.04 -16.43 1.95
CA PHE A 82 -10.31 -15.19 1.74
C PHE A 82 -8.84 -15.43 1.35
N VAL A 83 -8.12 -16.30 2.08
CA VAL A 83 -6.71 -16.60 1.78
C VAL A 83 -6.55 -17.25 0.40
N PHE A 84 -7.52 -18.06 -0.02
CA PHE A 84 -7.57 -18.60 -1.38
C PHE A 84 -7.67 -17.46 -2.42
N LEU A 85 -8.63 -16.54 -2.26
CA LEU A 85 -8.76 -15.38 -3.15
C LEU A 85 -7.50 -14.49 -3.15
N ALA A 86 -6.89 -14.29 -1.98
CA ALA A 86 -5.64 -13.54 -1.84
C ALA A 86 -4.49 -14.22 -2.59
N THR A 87 -4.43 -15.56 -2.55
CA THR A 87 -3.45 -16.36 -3.30
C THR A 87 -3.66 -16.25 -4.80
N VAL A 88 -4.92 -16.24 -5.26
CA VAL A 88 -5.26 -16.01 -6.67
C VAL A 88 -4.83 -14.61 -7.11
N ALA A 89 -5.07 -13.58 -6.29
CA ALA A 89 -4.63 -12.21 -6.59
C ALA A 89 -3.09 -12.08 -6.63
N ASP A 90 -2.39 -12.70 -5.68
CA ASP A 90 -0.92 -12.76 -5.65
C ASP A 90 -0.35 -13.49 -6.89
N LEU A 91 -0.98 -14.59 -7.30
CA LEU A 91 -0.63 -15.32 -8.52
C LEU A 91 -0.85 -14.46 -9.76
N ALA A 92 -1.97 -13.73 -9.84
CA ALA A 92 -2.25 -12.83 -10.94
C ALA A 92 -1.18 -11.73 -11.06
N ILE A 93 -0.74 -11.14 -9.94
CA ILE A 93 0.38 -10.17 -9.93
C ILE A 93 1.65 -10.83 -10.48
N PHE A 94 2.02 -12.01 -9.97
CA PHE A 94 3.19 -12.74 -10.46
C PHE A 94 3.12 -13.02 -11.96
N LEU A 95 1.98 -13.50 -12.46
CA LEU A 95 1.80 -13.83 -13.87
C LEU A 95 1.88 -12.59 -14.76
N LEU A 96 1.27 -11.47 -14.35
CA LEU A 96 1.35 -10.19 -15.06
C LEU A 96 2.82 -9.73 -15.15
N LEU A 97 3.54 -9.71 -14.04
CA LEU A 97 4.95 -9.31 -14.00
C LEU A 97 5.84 -10.27 -14.80
N ALA A 98 5.59 -11.58 -14.73
CA ALA A 98 6.37 -12.58 -15.46
C ALA A 98 6.09 -12.55 -16.96
N GLN A 99 4.85 -12.29 -17.37
CA GLN A 99 4.47 -12.16 -18.78
C GLN A 99 5.08 -10.91 -19.40
N THR A 100 4.86 -9.73 -18.80
CA THR A 100 5.48 -8.50 -19.29
C THR A 100 7.01 -8.59 -19.21
N GLY A 101 7.53 -9.27 -18.18
CA GLY A 101 8.94 -9.62 -18.04
C GLY A 101 9.48 -10.36 -19.25
N ARG A 102 8.79 -11.41 -19.72
CA ARG A 102 9.14 -12.15 -20.94
C ARG A 102 9.19 -11.26 -22.17
N GLU A 103 8.16 -10.44 -22.37
CA GLU A 103 8.05 -9.53 -23.52
C GLU A 103 9.17 -8.48 -23.56
N GLN A 104 9.64 -8.04 -22.39
CA GLN A 104 10.71 -7.03 -22.24
C GLN A 104 12.09 -7.63 -21.95
N GLU A 105 12.24 -8.96 -22.03
CA GLU A 105 13.48 -9.67 -21.69
C GLU A 105 14.06 -9.33 -20.29
N ASN A 106 13.20 -8.98 -19.33
CA ASN A 106 13.59 -8.58 -17.96
C ASN A 106 12.77 -9.32 -16.89
N SER A 107 13.41 -10.22 -16.14
CA SER A 107 12.76 -10.99 -15.08
C SER A 107 12.82 -10.35 -13.70
N THR A 108 13.50 -9.21 -13.55
CA THR A 108 13.71 -8.53 -12.26
C THR A 108 12.38 -8.19 -11.54
N PRO A 109 11.34 -7.69 -12.22
CA PRO A 109 10.04 -7.42 -11.60
C PRO A 109 9.42 -8.65 -10.92
N ALA A 110 9.34 -9.77 -11.65
CA ALA A 110 8.78 -11.02 -11.13
C ALA A 110 9.65 -11.60 -10.00
N PHE A 111 10.97 -11.44 -10.09
CA PHE A 111 11.89 -11.85 -9.03
C PHE A 111 11.70 -11.05 -7.73
N ILE A 112 11.54 -9.72 -7.81
CA ILE A 112 11.24 -8.86 -6.65
C ILE A 112 9.94 -9.33 -5.96
N TRP A 113 8.88 -9.55 -6.74
CA TRP A 113 7.60 -10.03 -6.19
C TRP A 113 7.70 -11.45 -5.60
N THR A 114 8.56 -12.30 -6.19
CA THR A 114 8.82 -13.64 -5.68
C THR A 114 9.48 -13.58 -4.30
N LEU A 115 10.48 -12.70 -4.12
CA LEU A 115 11.20 -12.54 -2.86
C LEU A 115 10.45 -11.75 -1.78
N ALA A 116 9.47 -10.93 -2.14
CA ALA A 116 8.73 -10.08 -1.21
C ALA A 116 8.31 -10.80 0.10
N PRO A 117 7.61 -11.95 0.09
CA PRO A 117 7.23 -12.65 1.32
C PRO A 117 8.41 -13.10 2.20
N LEU A 118 9.59 -13.39 1.62
CA LEU A 118 10.77 -13.73 2.43
C LEU A 118 11.32 -12.52 3.19
N ILE A 119 11.02 -11.31 2.72
CA ILE A 119 11.52 -10.05 3.29
C ILE A 119 10.50 -9.45 4.24
N MET A 120 9.27 -9.23 3.77
CA MET A 120 8.18 -8.64 4.58
C MET A 120 7.37 -9.67 5.36
N GLY A 121 7.79 -10.94 5.30
CA GLY A 121 7.17 -12.10 5.93
C GLY A 121 5.82 -12.54 5.35
N PRO A 122 5.16 -13.50 6.02
CA PRO A 122 4.00 -14.22 5.50
C PRO A 122 2.69 -13.42 5.54
N ILE A 123 2.74 -12.17 6.00
CA ILE A 123 1.56 -11.31 6.14
C ILE A 123 0.86 -11.03 4.79
N ILE A 124 1.55 -11.21 3.65
CA ILE A 124 1.06 -10.87 2.30
C ILE A 124 -0.29 -11.54 1.94
N LEU A 125 -0.54 -12.78 2.39
CA LEU A 125 -1.80 -13.50 2.12
C LEU A 125 -2.86 -13.30 3.21
N GLY A 126 -2.47 -12.73 4.36
CA GLY A 126 -3.36 -12.43 5.47
C GLY A 126 -4.00 -11.04 5.42
N ARG A 127 -3.73 -10.26 4.37
CA ARG A 127 -4.12 -8.86 4.28
C ARG A 127 -4.83 -8.55 2.97
N PHE A 128 -5.83 -7.68 3.08
CA PHE A 128 -6.61 -7.18 1.95
C PHE A 128 -5.77 -6.42 0.91
N ASP A 129 -4.57 -5.97 1.28
CA ASP A 129 -3.70 -5.14 0.47
C ASP A 129 -3.24 -5.79 -0.84
N VAL A 130 -3.20 -7.12 -0.94
CA VAL A 130 -2.83 -7.82 -2.19
C VAL A 130 -3.81 -7.54 -3.34
N PHE A 131 -5.11 -7.43 -3.06
CA PHE A 131 -6.13 -7.12 -4.08
C PHE A 131 -5.95 -5.71 -4.64
N VAL A 132 -5.62 -4.76 -3.76
CA VAL A 132 -5.38 -3.38 -4.14
C VAL A 132 -4.08 -3.25 -4.94
N THR A 133 -3.03 -3.96 -4.52
CA THR A 133 -1.78 -4.03 -5.27
C THR A 133 -1.97 -4.64 -6.65
N LEU A 134 -2.83 -5.66 -6.81
CA LEU A 134 -3.15 -6.22 -8.12
C LEU A 134 -3.74 -5.15 -9.06
N ALA A 135 -4.71 -4.38 -8.59
CA ALA A 135 -5.28 -3.28 -9.36
C ALA A 135 -4.23 -2.23 -9.75
N ALA A 136 -3.34 -1.88 -8.81
CA ALA A 136 -2.27 -0.91 -9.04
C ALA A 136 -1.20 -1.41 -10.03
N VAL A 137 -0.77 -2.66 -9.92
CA VAL A 137 0.18 -3.30 -10.86
C VAL A 137 -0.44 -3.38 -12.25
N ALA A 138 -1.68 -3.88 -12.36
CA ALA A 138 -2.39 -3.96 -13.63
C ALA A 138 -2.56 -2.57 -14.28
N ALA A 139 -2.87 -1.54 -13.49
CA ALA A 139 -2.94 -0.16 -13.96
C ALA A 139 -1.60 0.27 -14.56
N LEU A 140 -0.49 0.18 -13.81
CA LEU A 140 0.81 0.67 -14.29
C LEU A 140 1.36 -0.11 -15.48
N LEU A 141 1.11 -1.42 -15.59
CA LEU A 141 1.44 -2.20 -16.78
C LEU A 141 0.62 -1.75 -18.01
N CYS A 142 -0.57 -1.20 -17.79
CA CYS A 142 -1.44 -0.65 -18.82
C CYS A 142 -1.35 0.88 -18.95
N VAL A 143 -0.30 1.54 -18.43
CA VAL A 143 -0.24 3.02 -18.35
C VAL A 143 -0.36 3.73 -19.71
N GLY A 144 0.10 3.10 -20.80
CA GLY A 144 -0.07 3.61 -22.17
C GLY A 144 -1.50 3.44 -22.74
N GLN A 145 -2.37 2.70 -22.06
CA GLN A 145 -3.73 2.38 -22.50
C GLN A 145 -4.74 3.11 -21.61
N ALA A 146 -5.04 4.36 -21.94
CA ALA A 146 -5.83 5.28 -21.11
C ALA A 146 -7.12 4.67 -20.50
N ARG A 147 -7.84 3.87 -21.28
CA ARG A 147 -9.04 3.14 -20.81
C ARG A 147 -8.73 2.15 -19.70
N LYS A 148 -7.83 1.20 -19.94
CA LYS A 148 -7.48 0.16 -18.97
C LYS A 148 -6.85 0.77 -17.71
N PHE A 149 -6.00 1.79 -17.90
CA PHE A 149 -5.38 2.52 -16.81
C PHE A 149 -6.42 3.19 -15.90
N GLY A 150 -7.33 4.00 -16.46
CA GLY A 150 -8.37 4.68 -15.69
C GLY A 150 -9.32 3.71 -14.99
N ILE A 151 -9.74 2.63 -15.66
CA ILE A 151 -10.61 1.59 -15.08
C ILE A 151 -9.91 0.89 -13.90
N ALA A 152 -8.66 0.45 -14.08
CA ALA A 152 -7.92 -0.25 -13.04
C ALA A 152 -7.68 0.63 -11.79
N ILE A 153 -7.39 1.92 -11.98
CA ILE A 153 -7.29 2.89 -10.88
C ILE A 153 -8.63 3.02 -10.16
N ALA A 154 -9.75 3.11 -10.88
CA ALA A 154 -11.09 3.25 -10.27
C ALA A 154 -11.48 2.02 -9.45
N ILE A 155 -11.25 0.82 -9.98
CA ILE A 155 -11.46 -0.44 -9.25
C ILE A 155 -10.57 -0.46 -8.00
N GLY A 156 -9.29 -0.12 -8.13
CA GLY A 156 -8.37 0.01 -6.99
C GLY A 156 -8.89 0.99 -5.93
N ALA A 157 -9.34 2.17 -6.34
CA ALA A 157 -9.88 3.22 -5.47
C ALA A 157 -11.14 2.78 -4.71
N LEU A 158 -11.98 1.95 -5.34
CA LEU A 158 -13.16 1.35 -4.71
C LEU A 158 -12.81 0.21 -3.74
N LEU A 159 -11.64 -0.44 -3.90
CA LEU A 159 -11.11 -1.41 -2.93
C LEU A 159 -10.44 -0.71 -1.74
N LYS A 160 -9.64 0.33 -2.00
CA LYS A 160 -8.95 1.15 -1.00
C LYS A 160 -8.59 2.49 -1.63
N VAL A 161 -8.58 3.60 -0.90
CA VAL A 161 -8.51 4.93 -1.52
C VAL A 161 -7.17 5.24 -2.23
N TRP A 162 -6.05 4.71 -1.74
CA TRP A 162 -4.71 5.14 -2.17
C TRP A 162 -4.38 5.00 -3.68
N PRO A 163 -4.93 4.06 -4.47
CA PRO A 163 -4.67 3.96 -5.89
C PRO A 163 -5.07 5.21 -6.69
N VAL A 164 -5.89 6.12 -6.13
CA VAL A 164 -6.13 7.43 -6.72
C VAL A 164 -4.83 8.21 -7.00
N LEU A 165 -3.79 7.98 -6.21
CA LEU A 165 -2.47 8.60 -6.39
C LEU A 165 -1.80 8.20 -7.72
N LEU A 166 -2.17 7.06 -8.31
CA LEU A 166 -1.64 6.61 -9.60
C LEU A 166 -2.10 7.52 -10.74
N LEU A 167 -3.12 8.36 -10.57
CA LEU A 167 -3.48 9.36 -11.58
C LEU A 167 -2.31 10.32 -11.88
N LEU A 168 -1.37 10.50 -10.93
CA LEU A 168 -0.13 11.26 -11.16
C LEU A 168 0.77 10.61 -12.24
N ALA A 169 0.67 9.31 -12.44
CA ALA A 169 1.42 8.58 -13.47
C ALA A 169 0.79 8.71 -14.87
N THR A 170 -0.34 9.40 -15.02
CA THR A 170 -1.04 9.53 -16.32
C THR A 170 -0.15 10.15 -17.40
N PRO A 171 0.11 9.48 -18.54
CA PRO A 171 0.96 10.00 -19.60
C PRO A 171 0.47 11.33 -20.20
N LYS A 172 1.40 12.14 -20.70
CA LYS A 172 1.12 13.40 -21.40
C LYS A 172 0.09 13.20 -22.52
N GLY A 173 -0.87 14.11 -22.63
CA GLY A 173 -1.91 14.08 -23.68
C GLY A 173 -3.01 13.04 -23.45
N SER A 174 -2.93 12.18 -22.43
CA SER A 174 -3.94 11.17 -22.12
C SER A 174 -4.83 11.51 -20.92
N ALA A 175 -4.53 12.60 -20.21
CA ALA A 175 -5.18 13.01 -18.95
C ALA A 175 -6.70 12.99 -19.02
N LEU A 176 -7.30 13.67 -20.01
CA LEU A 176 -8.76 13.71 -20.15
C LEU A 176 -9.36 12.31 -20.31
N LYS A 177 -8.79 11.48 -21.19
CA LYS A 177 -9.28 10.10 -21.43
C LYS A 177 -9.17 9.25 -20.18
N VAL A 178 -8.04 9.32 -19.47
CA VAL A 178 -7.83 8.57 -18.21
C VAL A 178 -8.83 9.01 -17.15
N ILE A 179 -9.00 10.32 -16.96
CA ILE A 179 -9.95 10.89 -15.99
C ILE A 179 -11.38 10.49 -16.35
N THR A 180 -11.78 10.50 -17.63
CA THR A 180 -13.11 10.06 -18.05
C THR A 180 -13.36 8.60 -17.70
N TRP A 181 -12.43 7.69 -18.03
CA TRP A 181 -12.59 6.27 -17.71
C TRP A 181 -12.52 5.99 -16.21
N PHE A 182 -11.67 6.71 -15.48
CA PHE A 182 -11.61 6.65 -14.03
C PHE A 182 -12.94 7.12 -13.40
N ALA A 183 -13.36 8.34 -13.70
CA ALA A 183 -14.55 8.95 -13.11
C ALA A 183 -15.82 8.17 -13.46
N GLY A 184 -15.97 7.75 -14.73
CA GLY A 184 -17.12 6.95 -15.15
C GLY A 184 -17.20 5.59 -14.44
N THR A 185 -16.06 4.89 -14.33
CA THR A 185 -16.02 3.59 -13.64
C THR A 185 -16.23 3.75 -12.14
N PHE A 186 -15.59 4.74 -11.52
CA PHE A 186 -15.72 5.02 -10.10
C PHE A 186 -17.14 5.43 -9.74
N ALA A 187 -17.77 6.31 -10.53
CA ALA A 187 -19.15 6.74 -10.32
C ALA A 187 -20.14 5.59 -10.53
N ALA A 188 -20.01 4.82 -11.61
CA ALA A 188 -20.87 3.66 -11.86
C ALA A 188 -20.74 2.59 -10.76
N GLY A 189 -19.50 2.24 -10.37
CA GLY A 189 -19.25 1.30 -9.28
C GLY A 189 -19.78 1.80 -7.94
N SER A 190 -19.54 3.07 -7.60
CA SER A 190 -20.07 3.69 -6.37
C SER A 190 -21.59 3.68 -6.34
N LEU A 191 -22.24 4.03 -7.45
CA LEU A 191 -23.70 4.01 -7.56
C LEU A 191 -24.25 2.59 -7.35
N LEU A 192 -23.71 1.59 -8.07
CA LEU A 192 -24.12 0.19 -7.93
C LEU A 192 -23.96 -0.31 -6.48
N LEU A 193 -22.84 0.01 -5.83
CA LEU A 193 -22.57 -0.42 -4.47
C LEU A 193 -23.45 0.30 -3.44
N SER A 194 -23.76 1.58 -3.64
CA SER A 194 -24.68 2.34 -2.79
C SER A 194 -26.15 1.90 -2.95
N LEU A 195 -26.53 1.37 -4.11
CA LEU A 195 -27.86 0.77 -4.31
C LEU A 195 -27.99 -0.57 -3.58
N TRP A 196 -26.88 -1.31 -3.44
CA TRP A 196 -26.86 -2.59 -2.72
C TRP A 196 -26.73 -2.41 -1.21
N TRP A 197 -25.88 -1.49 -0.76
CA TRP A 197 -25.65 -1.19 0.65
C TRP A 197 -25.78 0.32 0.92
N SER A 198 -26.79 0.69 1.70
CA SER A 198 -26.98 2.06 2.18
C SER A 198 -25.80 2.48 3.06
N GLU A 199 -25.42 3.76 2.98
CA GLU A 199 -24.31 4.34 3.76
C GLU A 199 -22.96 3.61 3.63
N SER A 200 -22.74 2.91 2.51
CA SER A 200 -21.52 2.13 2.26
C SER A 200 -20.22 2.97 2.29
N PHE A 201 -20.34 4.29 2.19
CA PHE A 201 -19.24 5.25 2.32
C PHE A 201 -19.02 5.82 3.75
N SER A 202 -19.69 5.30 4.79
CA SER A 202 -19.54 5.79 6.17
C SER A 202 -18.10 5.69 6.71
N PHE A 203 -17.28 4.79 6.15
CA PHE A 203 -15.85 4.65 6.48
C PHE A 203 -15.07 5.97 6.36
N ILE A 204 -15.50 6.91 5.51
CA ILE A 204 -14.87 8.24 5.37
C ILE A 204 -14.92 9.01 6.69
N GLY A 205 -16.01 8.88 7.45
CA GLY A 205 -16.13 9.44 8.79
C GLY A 205 -15.13 8.80 9.75
N GLY A 206 -15.06 7.47 9.76
CA GLY A 206 -14.10 6.70 10.56
C GLY A 206 -12.64 7.08 10.30
N GLN A 207 -12.27 7.32 9.05
CA GLN A 207 -10.91 7.77 8.68
C GLN A 207 -10.52 9.10 9.31
N ARG A 208 -11.48 10.03 9.52
CA ARG A 208 -11.20 11.33 10.16
C ARG A 208 -10.83 11.15 11.63
N SER A 209 -11.51 10.24 12.32
CA SER A 209 -11.40 10.02 13.77
C SER A 209 -10.16 9.25 14.22
N ARG A 210 -9.39 8.67 13.29
CA ARG A 210 -8.18 7.89 13.63
C ARG A 210 -7.12 8.74 14.33
N GLY A 211 -6.57 8.22 15.41
CA GLY A 211 -5.41 8.80 16.06
C GLY A 211 -4.11 8.43 15.36
N LEU A 212 -3.03 8.54 16.12
CA LEU A 212 -1.66 8.33 15.66
C LEU A 212 -1.23 6.91 16.03
N GLN A 213 -1.10 6.01 15.05
CA GLN A 213 -0.68 4.64 15.29
C GLN A 213 0.73 4.60 15.88
N ILE A 214 1.00 3.71 16.83
CA ILE A 214 2.30 3.54 17.50
C ILE A 214 3.47 3.32 16.52
N GLU A 215 3.20 2.75 15.34
CA GLU A 215 4.20 2.49 14.29
C GLU A 215 4.41 3.66 13.33
N SER A 216 3.58 4.70 13.39
CA SER A 216 3.63 5.80 12.43
C SER A 216 4.88 6.67 12.62
N VAL A 217 5.31 7.34 11.56
CA VAL A 217 6.47 8.27 11.63
C VAL A 217 6.25 9.35 12.68
N GLY A 218 5.02 9.86 12.79
CA GLY A 218 4.66 10.85 13.81
C GLY A 218 4.69 10.31 15.24
N ALA A 219 4.50 8.99 15.43
CA ALA A 219 4.55 8.37 16.75
C ALA A 219 5.98 8.12 17.26
N LEU A 220 7.00 8.14 16.39
CA LEU A 220 8.37 7.80 16.78
C LEU A 220 8.91 8.61 17.98
N PRO A 221 8.69 9.94 18.10
CA PRO A 221 9.11 10.67 19.29
C PRO A 221 8.47 10.15 20.58
N TYR A 222 7.20 9.74 20.54
CA TYR A 222 6.52 9.13 21.67
C TYR A 222 7.09 7.76 22.01
N GLN A 223 7.41 6.94 21.00
CA GLN A 223 8.03 5.63 21.20
C GLN A 223 9.43 5.76 21.83
N LEU A 224 10.23 6.73 21.38
CA LEU A 224 11.54 7.03 21.96
C LEU A 224 11.43 7.50 23.42
N TRP A 225 10.42 8.33 23.73
CA TRP A 225 10.15 8.73 25.11
C TRP A 225 9.73 7.55 25.99
N ASN A 226 8.87 6.68 25.46
CA ASN A 226 8.38 5.47 26.15
C ASN A 226 9.50 4.45 26.41
N ALA A 227 10.52 4.39 25.54
CA ALA A 227 11.70 3.55 25.75
C ALA A 227 12.75 4.15 26.69
N GLY A 228 12.62 5.43 27.02
CA GLY A 228 13.51 6.15 27.93
C GLY A 228 12.90 6.29 29.32
N PRO A 229 12.96 7.50 29.92
CA PRO A 229 12.44 7.73 31.27
C PRO A 229 10.92 7.91 31.32
N GLY A 230 10.26 7.97 30.16
CA GLY A 230 8.86 8.27 30.02
C GLY A 230 7.94 7.06 30.15
N ASN A 231 6.64 7.32 30.25
CA ASN A 231 5.60 6.34 30.06
C ASN A 231 4.54 6.92 29.11
N VAL A 232 4.28 6.23 28.01
CA VAL A 232 3.30 6.62 26.99
C VAL A 232 2.24 5.53 26.89
N SER A 233 1.00 5.90 27.20
CA SER A 233 -0.14 5.00 27.07
C SER A 233 -0.51 4.76 25.61
N SER A 234 -1.08 3.59 25.33
CA SER A 234 -1.62 3.23 24.02
C SER A 234 -2.95 2.49 24.17
N ALA A 235 -3.80 2.58 23.16
CA ALA A 235 -5.10 1.91 23.13
C ALA A 235 -5.42 1.38 21.74
N PHE A 236 -6.14 0.27 21.66
CA PHE A 236 -6.64 -0.25 20.39
C PHE A 236 -7.89 0.51 19.96
N GLN A 237 -7.79 1.28 18.88
CA GLN A 237 -8.85 2.15 18.35
C GLN A 237 -8.85 2.10 16.82
N PHE A 238 -10.02 2.08 16.20
CA PHE A 238 -10.19 2.11 14.73
C PHE A 238 -9.32 1.08 13.97
N GLY A 239 -9.16 -0.11 14.54
CA GLY A 239 -8.37 -1.21 13.94
C GLY A 239 -6.85 -1.04 14.03
N ALA A 240 -6.35 -0.19 14.92
CA ALA A 240 -4.90 -0.02 15.15
C ALA A 240 -4.59 0.29 16.63
N ILE A 241 -3.36 0.03 17.06
CA ILE A 241 -2.87 0.52 18.36
C ILE A 241 -2.40 1.96 18.19
N GLU A 242 -3.09 2.88 18.88
CA GLU A 242 -2.86 4.32 18.80
C GLU A 242 -2.20 4.86 20.07
N VAL A 243 -1.36 5.88 19.90
CA VAL A 243 -0.73 6.62 21.00
C VAL A 243 -1.78 7.46 21.71
N VAL A 244 -1.90 7.29 23.03
CA VAL A 244 -2.78 8.09 23.89
C VAL A 244 -1.92 9.02 24.72
N ALA A 245 -1.60 10.18 24.14
CA ALA A 245 -0.76 11.20 24.77
C ALA A 245 -1.12 12.62 24.29
N SER A 246 -0.66 13.62 25.03
CA SER A 246 -0.81 15.03 24.65
C SER A 246 -0.07 15.35 23.35
N GLY A 247 -0.60 16.30 22.58
CA GLY A 247 0.02 16.76 21.32
C GLY A 247 -0.18 15.83 20.11
N THR A 248 -0.75 14.63 20.27
CA THR A 248 -0.97 13.67 19.17
C THR A 248 -1.82 14.25 18.04
N ALA A 249 -2.81 15.09 18.38
CA ALA A 249 -3.62 15.83 17.40
C ALA A 249 -2.79 16.84 16.58
N ILE A 250 -1.86 17.56 17.21
CA ILE A 250 -0.98 18.52 16.53
C ILE A 250 -0.02 17.77 15.62
N VAL A 251 0.61 16.70 16.11
CA VAL A 251 1.52 15.86 15.31
C VAL A 251 0.80 15.27 14.11
N SER A 252 -0.44 14.77 14.32
CA SER A 252 -1.31 14.26 13.27
C SER A 252 -1.64 15.32 12.21
N LEU A 253 -1.91 16.56 12.61
CA LEU A 253 -2.14 17.67 11.69
C LEU A 253 -0.87 18.00 10.90
N VAL A 254 0.27 18.17 11.58
CA VAL A 254 1.55 18.52 10.96
C VAL A 254 1.98 17.48 9.94
N ILE A 255 1.94 16.19 10.29
CA ILE A 255 2.33 15.13 9.37
C ILE A 255 1.42 15.06 8.14
N THR A 256 0.11 15.30 8.33
CA THR A 256 -0.86 15.37 7.24
C THR A 256 -0.57 16.56 6.31
N LEU A 257 -0.28 17.74 6.86
CA LEU A 257 0.05 18.93 6.09
C LEU A 257 1.36 18.76 5.30
N VAL A 258 2.36 18.11 5.89
CA VAL A 258 3.61 17.74 5.18
C VAL A 258 3.30 16.81 4.00
N GLY A 259 2.45 15.80 4.21
CA GLY A 259 2.00 14.90 3.14
C GLY A 259 1.31 15.65 2.00
N VAL A 260 0.38 16.56 2.32
CA VAL A 260 -0.32 17.40 1.34
C VAL A 260 0.67 18.30 0.59
N ALA A 261 1.63 18.92 1.26
CA ALA A 261 2.62 19.78 0.62
C ALA A 261 3.52 19.00 -0.36
N LEU A 262 4.00 17.81 0.04
CA LEU A 262 4.84 16.96 -0.80
C LEU A 262 4.07 16.42 -2.01
N LEU A 263 2.86 15.90 -1.81
CA LEU A 263 2.01 15.42 -2.90
C LEU A 263 1.56 16.57 -3.82
N GLY A 264 1.25 17.74 -3.25
CA GLY A 264 0.90 18.94 -4.01
C GLY A 264 2.06 19.44 -4.88
N THR A 265 3.29 19.37 -4.37
CA THR A 265 4.49 19.69 -5.14
C THR A 265 4.73 18.66 -6.26
N LEU A 266 4.55 17.36 -5.98
CA LEU A 266 4.64 16.31 -7.00
C LEU A 266 3.57 16.48 -8.10
N PHE A 267 2.33 16.79 -7.70
CA PHE A 267 1.24 17.12 -8.61
C PHE A 267 1.59 18.34 -9.47
N PHE A 268 2.10 19.41 -8.86
CA PHE A 268 2.53 20.61 -9.57
C PHE A 268 3.60 20.29 -10.62
N TRP A 269 4.64 19.53 -10.27
CA TRP A 269 5.65 19.09 -11.24
C TRP A 269 5.04 18.24 -12.35
N ARG A 270 4.03 17.42 -12.05
CA ARG A 270 3.35 16.60 -13.05
C ARG A 270 2.56 17.45 -14.04
N VAL A 271 1.68 18.32 -13.56
CA VAL A 271 0.77 19.10 -14.43
C VAL A 271 1.47 20.20 -15.21
N THR A 272 2.63 20.67 -14.73
CA THR A 272 3.47 21.64 -15.45
C THR A 272 4.42 21.00 -16.48
N GLY A 273 4.31 19.69 -16.70
CA GLY A 273 5.11 18.94 -17.67
C GLY A 273 6.56 18.69 -17.25
N ARG A 274 6.97 19.10 -16.04
CA ARG A 274 8.35 18.95 -15.56
C ARG A 274 8.79 17.50 -15.42
N LEU A 275 7.82 16.59 -15.22
CA LEU A 275 8.05 15.14 -15.11
C LEU A 275 7.71 14.36 -16.39
N ASP A 276 7.59 15.01 -17.55
CA ASP A 276 7.20 14.32 -18.79
C ASP A 276 8.21 13.25 -19.26
N SER A 277 9.49 13.41 -18.92
CA SER A 277 10.54 12.41 -19.21
C SER A 277 10.71 11.36 -18.11
N ALA A 278 10.05 11.51 -16.95
CA ALA A 278 10.12 10.54 -15.87
C ALA A 278 9.32 9.28 -16.22
N ASN A 279 9.75 8.14 -15.70
CA ASN A 279 8.96 6.91 -15.78
C ASN A 279 7.68 7.06 -14.94
N PRO A 280 6.48 6.87 -15.52
CA PRO A 280 5.21 6.90 -14.78
C PRO A 280 5.19 6.05 -13.50
N ALA A 281 5.80 4.86 -13.54
CA ALA A 281 5.86 3.97 -12.38
C ALA A 281 6.61 4.60 -11.20
N ASP A 282 7.68 5.35 -11.46
CA ASP A 282 8.46 6.03 -10.41
C ASP A 282 7.70 7.22 -9.80
N ILE A 283 6.85 7.90 -10.58
CA ILE A 283 5.96 8.96 -10.07
C ILE A 283 4.91 8.35 -9.12
N ALA A 284 4.24 7.27 -9.54
CA ALA A 284 3.27 6.57 -8.70
C ALA A 284 3.93 6.02 -7.43
N PHE A 285 5.11 5.42 -7.58
CA PHE A 285 5.89 4.87 -6.48
C PHE A 285 6.24 5.94 -5.44
N LEU A 286 6.76 7.09 -5.87
CA LEU A 286 7.06 8.20 -4.97
C LEU A 286 5.80 8.73 -4.29
N ALA A 287 4.69 8.90 -5.02
CA ALA A 287 3.43 9.36 -4.44
C ALA A 287 2.96 8.44 -3.30
N VAL A 288 3.08 7.13 -3.49
CA VAL A 288 2.72 6.13 -2.47
C VAL A 288 3.69 6.14 -1.30
N LEU A 289 5.00 6.22 -1.55
CA LEU A 289 5.98 6.37 -0.47
C LEU A 289 5.73 7.61 0.39
N ILE A 290 5.46 8.77 -0.23
CA ILE A 290 5.06 10.00 0.48
C ILE A 290 3.82 9.74 1.32
N SER A 291 2.78 9.13 0.73
CA SER A 291 1.52 8.85 1.46
C SER A 291 1.73 7.94 2.66
N ILE A 292 2.65 6.98 2.57
CA ILE A 292 2.98 6.04 3.65
C ILE A 292 3.74 6.76 4.77
N VAL A 293 4.83 7.49 4.44
CA VAL A 293 5.68 8.13 5.46
C VAL A 293 5.05 9.36 6.11
N THR A 294 3.99 9.91 5.51
CA THR A 294 3.22 11.04 6.06
C THR A 294 1.85 10.64 6.58
N SER A 295 1.56 9.34 6.64
CA SER A 295 0.32 8.80 7.21
C SER A 295 0.37 8.78 8.74
N ARG A 296 -0.79 8.95 9.38
CA ARG A 296 -1.01 8.68 10.81
C ARG A 296 -0.88 7.19 11.17
N VAL A 297 -0.74 6.33 10.17
CA VAL A 297 -0.75 4.87 10.26
C VAL A 297 0.35 4.32 9.34
N LEU A 298 1.22 3.45 9.85
CA LEU A 298 2.30 2.80 9.10
C LEU A 298 2.26 1.29 9.34
N SER A 299 1.21 0.63 8.83
CA SER A 299 1.08 -0.81 8.98
C SER A 299 2.09 -1.59 8.13
N PRO A 300 2.64 -2.72 8.61
CA PRO A 300 3.48 -3.63 7.83
C PRO A 300 2.89 -4.03 6.47
N GLN A 301 1.56 -4.13 6.39
CA GLN A 301 0.85 -4.51 5.15
C GLN A 301 1.04 -3.52 3.99
N TYR A 302 1.44 -2.27 4.25
CA TYR A 302 1.71 -1.30 3.19
C TYR A 302 2.92 -1.70 2.34
N MET A 303 3.80 -2.58 2.85
CA MET A 303 4.90 -3.13 2.06
C MET A 303 4.41 -3.97 0.88
N VAL A 304 3.18 -4.53 0.93
CA VAL A 304 2.57 -5.20 -0.24
C VAL A 304 2.42 -4.22 -1.41
N TRP A 305 2.02 -2.97 -1.14
CA TRP A 305 1.92 -1.93 -2.16
C TRP A 305 3.30 -1.55 -2.69
N VAL A 306 4.24 -1.32 -1.76
CA VAL A 306 5.61 -0.88 -2.07
C VAL A 306 6.31 -1.90 -2.95
N PHE A 307 6.25 -3.21 -2.62
CA PHE A 307 6.88 -4.25 -3.43
C PHE A 307 6.23 -4.40 -4.81
N GLY A 308 4.91 -4.26 -4.92
CA GLY A 308 4.22 -4.30 -6.22
C GLY A 308 4.65 -3.16 -7.14
N LEU A 309 4.71 -1.94 -6.61
CA LEU A 309 5.14 -0.75 -7.35
C LEU A 309 6.64 -0.78 -7.65
N LEU A 310 7.47 -1.20 -6.69
CA LEU A 310 8.91 -1.37 -6.87
C LEU A 310 9.21 -2.40 -7.98
N ALA A 311 8.45 -3.50 -8.02
CA ALA A 311 8.55 -4.49 -9.09
C ALA A 311 8.25 -3.87 -10.46
N VAL A 312 7.17 -3.08 -10.59
CA VAL A 312 6.86 -2.40 -11.86
C VAL A 312 7.93 -1.37 -12.23
N SER A 313 8.44 -0.58 -11.27
CA SER A 313 9.56 0.34 -11.50
C SER A 313 10.83 -0.37 -11.99
N ALA A 314 11.03 -1.66 -11.66
CA ALA A 314 12.20 -2.43 -12.09
C ALA A 314 12.22 -2.75 -13.61
N PHE A 315 11.11 -2.55 -14.34
CA PHE A 315 11.10 -2.64 -15.80
C PHE A 315 11.98 -1.56 -16.44
N LYS A 316 11.92 -0.33 -15.91
CA LYS A 316 12.74 0.81 -16.33
C LYS A 316 13.23 1.54 -15.07
N PRO A 317 14.28 1.03 -14.41
CA PRO A 317 14.69 1.52 -13.10
C PRO A 317 15.18 2.97 -13.17
N GLN A 318 14.72 3.79 -12.23
CA GLN A 318 15.27 5.12 -11.98
C GLN A 318 16.72 5.09 -11.50
N GLN A 319 17.35 6.27 -11.46
CA GLN A 319 18.63 6.47 -10.78
C GLN A 319 18.54 5.97 -9.33
N ASN A 320 19.63 5.42 -8.79
CA ASN A 320 19.67 4.91 -7.41
C ASN A 320 18.67 3.78 -7.08
N PHE A 321 18.01 3.15 -8.07
CA PHE A 321 17.00 2.10 -7.84
C PHE A 321 17.47 0.98 -6.91
N LYS A 322 18.72 0.50 -7.06
CA LYS A 322 19.32 -0.51 -6.18
C LYS A 322 19.35 -0.06 -4.72
N LYS A 323 19.77 1.19 -4.46
CA LYS A 323 19.85 1.75 -3.10
C LYS A 323 18.46 1.90 -2.48
N ILE A 324 17.50 2.42 -3.26
CA ILE A 324 16.10 2.53 -2.84
C ILE A 324 15.54 1.13 -2.48
N SER A 325 15.78 0.14 -3.34
CA SER A 325 15.34 -1.25 -3.11
C SER A 325 15.92 -1.83 -1.83
N ILE A 326 17.22 -1.67 -1.58
CA ILE A 326 17.88 -2.17 -0.36
C ILE A 326 17.27 -1.53 0.89
N LEU A 327 17.07 -0.20 0.89
CA LEU A 327 16.49 0.51 2.03
C LEU A 327 15.05 0.06 2.32
N ILE A 328 14.26 -0.20 1.27
CA ILE A 328 12.92 -0.76 1.40
C ILE A 328 12.97 -2.18 1.97
N CYS A 329 13.87 -3.03 1.48
CA CYS A 329 14.02 -4.38 2.00
C CYS A 329 14.43 -4.38 3.48
N ILE A 330 15.32 -3.49 3.90
CA ILE A 330 15.69 -3.33 5.31
C ILE A 330 14.46 -2.87 6.13
N SER A 331 13.74 -1.85 5.67
CA SER A 331 12.54 -1.35 6.36
C SER A 331 11.48 -2.44 6.50
N ALA A 332 11.19 -3.18 5.42
CA ALA A 332 10.22 -4.26 5.40
C ALA A 332 10.65 -5.45 6.27
N GLY A 333 11.93 -5.86 6.20
CA GLY A 333 12.49 -6.92 7.03
C GLY A 333 12.41 -6.62 8.51
N ILE A 334 12.76 -5.39 8.92
CA ILE A 334 12.59 -4.95 10.31
C ILE A 334 11.10 -4.86 10.67
N GLY A 335 10.25 -4.42 9.73
CA GLY A 335 8.81 -4.41 9.91
C GLY A 335 8.23 -5.78 10.24
N GLN A 336 8.75 -6.84 9.60
CA GLN A 336 8.37 -8.22 9.91
C GLN A 336 8.90 -8.69 11.28
N VAL A 337 10.09 -8.27 11.69
CA VAL A 337 10.56 -8.59 13.05
C VAL A 337 9.70 -7.88 14.11
N ILE A 338 9.28 -6.64 13.85
CA ILE A 338 8.42 -5.89 14.76
C ILE A 338 7.03 -6.52 14.82
N TYR A 339 6.39 -6.78 13.69
CA TYR A 339 5.08 -7.40 13.64
C TYR A 339 5.14 -8.76 12.92
N PRO A 340 4.79 -9.87 13.59
CA PRO A 340 4.13 -9.90 14.90
C PRO A 340 5.06 -10.01 16.11
N TRP A 341 6.36 -10.33 15.95
CA TRP A 341 7.19 -10.86 17.04
C TRP A 341 7.45 -9.90 18.21
N TRP A 342 7.75 -8.63 17.92
CA TRP A 342 8.09 -7.63 18.94
C TRP A 342 7.00 -6.58 19.14
N TYR A 343 5.77 -6.85 18.70
CA TYR A 343 4.71 -5.85 18.69
C TYR A 343 4.32 -5.40 20.10
N LEU A 344 4.19 -6.37 21.01
CA LEU A 344 3.93 -6.08 22.43
C LEU A 344 5.10 -5.33 23.08
N SER A 345 6.34 -5.72 22.75
CA SER A 345 7.53 -5.03 23.25
C SER A 345 7.58 -3.57 22.75
N LEU A 346 7.26 -3.32 21.47
CA LEU A 346 7.14 -1.96 20.94
C LEU A 346 6.07 -1.17 21.69
N GLN A 347 4.88 -1.75 21.88
CA GLN A 347 3.78 -1.12 22.60
C GLN A 347 4.17 -0.73 24.03
N GLN A 348 4.97 -1.57 24.70
CA GLN A 348 5.45 -1.36 26.08
C GLN A 348 6.70 -0.48 26.17
N GLY A 349 7.24 0.04 25.05
CA GLY A 349 8.45 0.86 25.06
C GLY A 349 9.75 0.07 25.20
N GLY A 350 9.79 -1.19 24.78
CA GLY A 350 11.01 -1.99 24.79
C GLY A 350 12.11 -1.36 23.92
N VAL A 351 13.26 -1.05 24.52
CA VAL A 351 14.37 -0.32 23.89
C VAL A 351 14.80 -0.94 22.55
N HIS A 352 14.90 -2.27 22.48
CA HIS A 352 15.30 -2.97 21.25
C HIS A 352 14.23 -2.87 20.14
N ALA A 353 12.96 -3.01 20.49
CA ALA A 353 11.85 -2.91 19.54
C ALA A 353 11.71 -1.47 19.01
N VAL A 354 11.84 -0.47 19.89
CA VAL A 354 11.82 0.95 19.51
C VAL A 354 13.03 1.32 18.65
N ALA A 355 14.24 0.85 19.00
CA ALA A 355 15.44 1.09 18.18
C ALA A 355 15.32 0.47 16.79
N ALA A 356 14.83 -0.78 16.69
CA ALA A 356 14.53 -1.41 15.42
C ALA A 356 13.48 -0.60 14.63
N HIS A 357 12.41 -0.15 15.29
CA HIS A 357 11.37 0.67 14.68
C HIS A 357 11.89 2.01 14.15
N ALA A 358 12.80 2.66 14.89
CA ALA A 358 13.48 3.86 14.44
C ALA A 358 14.28 3.60 13.15
N ILE A 359 15.03 2.49 13.08
CA ILE A 359 15.78 2.11 11.86
C ILE A 359 14.83 1.84 10.70
N ARG A 360 13.70 1.13 10.93
CA ARG A 360 12.65 0.91 9.92
C ARG A 360 12.12 2.22 9.34
N ILE A 361 11.83 3.21 10.19
CA ILE A 361 11.34 4.52 9.75
C ILE A 361 12.42 5.28 8.99
N LEU A 362 13.64 5.35 9.54
CA LEU A 362 14.74 6.11 8.93
C LEU A 362 15.11 5.56 7.55
N THR A 363 15.13 4.24 7.38
CA THR A 363 15.40 3.62 6.08
C THR A 363 14.30 3.89 5.06
N LEU A 364 13.02 3.88 5.47
CA LEU A 364 11.90 4.22 4.60
C LEU A 364 11.88 5.70 4.21
N LEU A 365 12.16 6.60 5.17
CA LEU A 365 12.32 8.04 4.93
C LEU A 365 13.51 8.33 4.02
N TRP A 366 14.58 7.53 4.10
CA TRP A 366 15.72 7.69 3.20
C TRP A 366 15.39 7.22 1.79
N ALA A 367 14.66 6.11 1.62
CA ALA A 367 14.23 5.59 0.32
C ALA A 367 13.36 6.61 -0.45
N THR A 368 12.16 6.94 0.07
CA THR A 368 11.85 8.30 0.52
C THR A 368 12.46 9.47 -0.26
N ALA A 369 13.39 10.12 0.45
CA ALA A 369 14.15 11.26 -0.01
C ALA A 369 14.98 11.00 -1.27
N ILE A 370 15.52 9.79 -1.48
CA ILE A 370 16.27 9.47 -2.70
C ILE A 370 15.32 9.49 -3.91
N ALA A 371 14.17 8.81 -3.82
CA ALA A 371 13.17 8.81 -4.89
C ALA A 371 12.66 10.24 -5.17
N TRP A 372 12.45 11.04 -4.13
CA TRP A 372 12.11 12.46 -4.26
C TRP A 372 13.19 13.24 -5.03
N ASN A 373 14.45 13.11 -4.63
CA ASN A 373 15.55 13.83 -5.25
C ASN A 373 15.74 13.43 -6.72
N ASN A 374 15.60 12.16 -7.06
CA ASN A 374 15.63 11.71 -8.45
C ASN A 374 14.58 12.43 -9.31
N LEU A 375 13.32 12.51 -8.84
CA LEU A 375 12.26 13.20 -9.58
C LEU A 375 12.41 14.73 -9.55
N ARG A 376 12.95 15.28 -8.46
CA ARG A 376 13.30 16.71 -8.38
C ARG A 376 14.33 17.08 -9.45
N GLU A 377 15.39 16.28 -9.63
CA GLU A 377 16.40 16.51 -10.66
C GLU A 377 15.79 16.46 -12.07
N VAL A 378 14.89 15.51 -12.34
CA VAL A 378 14.13 15.47 -13.60
C VAL A 378 13.32 16.76 -13.77
N SER A 379 12.65 17.21 -12.71
CA SER A 379 11.82 18.42 -12.76
C SER A 379 12.60 19.71 -13.02
N GLN A 380 13.88 19.75 -12.63
CA GLN A 380 14.76 20.90 -12.85
C GLN A 380 15.35 20.92 -14.26
N LYS A 381 15.56 19.76 -14.88
CA LYS A 381 16.06 19.63 -16.25
C LYS A 381 15.03 20.00 -17.32
N ASN A 382 13.74 19.92 -16.99
CA ASN A 382 12.62 20.29 -17.85
C ASN A 382 11.87 21.51 -17.30
N PRO A 383 12.43 22.74 -17.36
CA PRO A 383 11.68 23.93 -16.96
C PRO A 383 10.37 24.01 -17.78
N SER A 384 9.29 24.40 -17.11
CA SER A 384 7.91 24.35 -17.61
C SER A 384 7.77 24.89 -19.05
N GLN A 385 7.16 24.11 -19.94
CA GLN A 385 6.83 24.51 -21.31
C GLN A 385 5.52 25.33 -21.42
N ILE A 386 5.04 25.91 -20.32
CA ILE A 386 3.86 26.80 -20.38
C ILE A 386 4.27 28.00 -21.22
N ALA A 387 3.72 28.06 -22.43
CA ALA A 387 4.13 28.93 -23.51
C ALA A 387 4.32 30.37 -23.05
N VAL A 388 5.56 30.86 -23.16
CA VAL A 388 5.80 32.26 -23.45
C VAL A 388 5.23 32.46 -24.85
N HIS A 389 3.95 32.85 -24.95
CA HIS A 389 3.47 33.47 -26.18
C HIS A 389 4.26 34.77 -26.34
N PRO A 390 5.12 34.92 -27.36
CA PRO A 390 5.64 36.24 -27.68
C PRO A 390 4.43 37.06 -28.12
N THR A 391 4.09 38.09 -27.36
CA THR A 391 3.23 39.16 -27.87
C THR A 391 3.98 39.83 -29.01
N SER A 392 3.64 39.48 -30.24
CA SER A 392 3.97 40.25 -31.44
C SER A 392 2.90 41.29 -31.72
#